data_AF-A0A0G1U5N3-F1
#
_entry.id   AF-A0A0G1U5N3-F1
#
_cell.length_a   1.000
_cell.length_b   1.000
_cell.length_c   1.000
_cell.angle_alpha   90.00
_cell.angle_beta   90.00
_cell.angle_gamma   90.00
#
_symmetry.space_group_name_H-M   'P 1'
#
loop_
_entity.id
_entity.type
_entity.pdbx_description
1 polymer ?
#
loop_
_entity_poly.entity_id
_entity_poly.type
_entity_poly.pdbx_seq_one_letter_code
_entity_poly.pdbx_strand_id
1 'polypeptide(L)'
;MEYSQITDQIYIGTNFCCETHFDPELLKKGVTYDLSLEVERVDAPTGGAAYLWLPVPDMHAPTPQQFSMGVSFIKTAVQSGRKIYVHC
;
A
#
# COMPACT_ATOMS: atom_id res chain seq x y z
N MET A 1 -14.70 1.49 -4.90
CA MET A 1 -13.27 1.77 -4.71
C MET A 1 -12.69 2.14 -6.06
N GLU A 2 -11.87 3.18 -6.13
CA GLU A 2 -11.14 3.52 -7.34
C GLU A 2 -9.68 3.13 -7.12
N TYR A 3 -9.23 2.12 -7.87
CA TYR A 3 -7.83 1.75 -7.94
C TYR A 3 -7.44 1.56 -9.40
N SER A 4 -6.18 1.85 -9.68
CA SER A 4 -5.56 1.62 -10.97
C SER A 4 -4.51 0.52 -10.83
N GLN A 5 -4.57 -0.46 -11.72
CA GLN A 5 -3.50 -1.44 -11.87
C GLN A 5 -2.41 -0.84 -12.76
N ILE A 6 -1.23 -0.64 -12.19
CA ILE A 6 -0.07 -0.08 -12.92
C ILE A 6 0.71 -1.19 -13.62
N THR A 7 0.84 -2.34 -12.95
CA THR A 7 1.44 -3.57 -13.48
C THR A 7 0.72 -4.78 -12.91
N ASP A 8 1.08 -5.99 -13.31
CA ASP A 8 0.55 -7.24 -12.72
C ASP A 8 0.76 -7.36 -11.20
N GLN A 9 1.71 -6.60 -10.64
CA GLN A 9 2.09 -6.66 -9.22
C GLN A 9 1.85 -5.37 -8.44
N ILE A 10 1.51 -4.26 -9.11
CA ILE A 10 1.41 -2.94 -8.46
C ILE A 10 0.03 -2.34 -8.71
N TYR A 11 -0.65 -2.04 -7.62
CA TYR A 11 -1.96 -1.40 -7.58
C TYR A 11 -1.85 -0.09 -6.79
N ILE A 12 -2.52 0.95 -7.26
CA ILE A 12 -2.56 2.26 -6.59
C ILE A 12 -4.02 2.68 -6.45
N GLY A 13 -4.41 3.23 -5.31
CA GLY A 13 -5.77 3.73 -5.10
C GLY A 13 -5.92 4.56 -3.83
N THR A 14 -7.17 4.85 -3.50
CA THR A 14 -7.55 5.57 -2.26
C THR A 14 -7.50 4.66 -1.04
N ASN A 15 -7.22 5.19 0.15
CA ASN A 15 -7.35 4.38 1.36
C ASN A 15 -8.79 3.85 1.54
N PHE A 16 -8.90 2.62 2.04
CA PHE A 16 -10.15 1.97 2.37
C PHE A 16 -10.64 2.44 3.76
N CYS A 17 -11.64 3.31 3.80
CA CYS A 17 -12.31 3.64 5.06
C CYS A 17 -13.37 2.59 5.41
N CYS A 18 -13.16 1.98 6.58
CA CYS A 18 -14.19 1.75 7.58
C CYS A 18 -14.90 0.39 7.68
N GLU A 19 -14.65 -0.62 6.84
CA GLU A 19 -15.11 -2.00 7.15
C GLU A 19 -14.08 -3.08 6.75
N THR A 20 -13.24 -3.47 7.71
CA THR A 20 -12.24 -4.56 7.65
C THR A 20 -11.03 -4.32 6.73
N HIS A 21 -10.09 -3.51 7.21
CA HIS A 21 -8.60 -3.61 7.16
C HIS A 21 -7.81 -4.14 5.93
N PHE A 22 -8.42 -4.66 4.87
CA PHE A 22 -7.82 -4.94 3.58
C PHE A 22 -8.98 -5.30 2.66
N ASP A 23 -9.11 -4.66 1.49
CA ASP A 23 -10.22 -4.98 0.59
C ASP A 23 -10.19 -6.49 0.24
N PRO A 24 -11.25 -7.26 0.55
CA PRO A 24 -11.34 -8.67 0.18
C PRO A 24 -11.11 -8.92 -1.33
N GLU A 25 -11.39 -7.95 -2.20
CA GLU A 25 -11.08 -8.02 -3.62
C GLU A 25 -9.57 -7.98 -3.90
N LEU A 26 -8.81 -7.15 -3.18
CA LEU A 26 -7.36 -7.10 -3.30
C LEU A 26 -6.72 -8.41 -2.77
N LEU A 27 -7.23 -8.94 -1.65
CA LEU A 27 -6.82 -10.24 -1.14
C LEU A 27 -7.12 -11.37 -2.13
N LYS A 28 -8.31 -11.39 -2.76
CA LYS A 28 -8.67 -12.35 -3.82
C LYS A 28 -7.74 -12.25 -5.04
N LYS A 29 -7.23 -11.05 -5.34
CA LYS A 29 -6.24 -10.83 -6.41
C LYS A 29 -4.83 -11.23 -6.00
N GLY A 30 -4.61 -11.63 -4.74
CA GLY A 30 -3.32 -12.03 -4.19
C GLY A 30 -2.45 -10.87 -3.74
N VAL A 31 -3.03 -9.69 -3.50
CA VAL A 31 -2.35 -8.56 -2.88
C VAL A 31 -2.15 -8.85 -1.41
N THR A 32 -0.90 -8.89 -0.99
CA THR A 32 -0.53 -9.20 0.39
C THR A 32 0.47 -8.18 0.98
N TYR A 33 0.89 -7.20 0.19
CA TYR A 33 1.73 -6.10 0.65
C TYR A 33 0.93 -4.81 0.58
N ASP A 34 1.08 -3.97 1.60
CA ASP A 34 0.40 -2.70 1.69
C ASP A 34 1.36 -1.59 2.12
N LEU A 35 1.30 -0.47 1.40
CA LEU A 35 2.05 0.74 1.67
C LEU A 35 1.05 1.90 1.82
N SER A 36 0.92 2.39 3.05
CA SER A 36 0.06 3.51 3.41
C SER A 36 0.91 4.78 3.55
N LEU A 37 0.50 5.84 2.86
CA LEU A 37 1.09 7.18 2.99
C LEU A 37 0.30 8.10 3.93
N GLU A 38 -0.90 7.70 4.37
CA GLU A 38 -1.79 8.55 5.19
C GLU A 38 -1.19 8.80 6.57
N VAL A 39 -0.97 10.07 6.96
CA VAL A 39 -0.48 10.38 8.31
C VAL A 39 -1.62 10.40 9.34
N GLU A 40 -2.83 10.69 8.88
CA GLU A 40 -4.05 10.85 9.67
C GLU A 40 -4.55 9.51 10.21
N ARG A 41 -4.19 8.40 9.57
CA ARG A 41 -4.65 7.06 9.92
C ARG A 41 -3.53 6.03 9.84
N VAL A 42 -3.42 5.23 10.91
CA VAL A 42 -2.62 3.99 10.90
C VAL A 42 -3.59 2.84 10.68
N ASP A 43 -3.46 2.15 9.56
CA ASP A 43 -4.25 0.95 9.30
C ASP A 43 -3.69 -0.25 10.10
N ALA A 44 -4.56 -1.18 10.50
CA ALA A 44 -4.18 -2.46 11.08
C ALA A 44 -4.53 -3.62 10.12
N PRO A 45 -3.79 -3.78 9.01
CA PRO A 45 -4.16 -4.73 7.97
C PRO A 45 -4.21 -6.17 8.48
N THR A 46 -5.28 -6.89 8.13
CA THR A 46 -5.46 -8.31 8.46
C THR A 46 -5.32 -9.16 7.21
N GLY A 47 -4.63 -10.30 7.31
CA GLY A 47 -4.40 -11.21 6.17
C GLY A 47 -3.30 -10.77 5.18
N GLY A 48 -2.73 -9.57 5.36
CA GLY A 48 -1.52 -9.14 4.67
C GLY A 48 -0.26 -9.86 5.16
N ALA A 49 0.72 -10.02 4.27
CA ALA A 49 2.04 -10.56 4.60
C ALA A 49 3.00 -9.48 5.10
N ALA A 50 2.82 -8.23 4.66
CA ALA A 50 3.62 -7.10 5.10
C ALA A 50 2.84 -5.79 4.95
N TYR A 51 3.09 -4.87 5.88
CA TYR A 51 2.53 -3.53 5.88
C TYR A 51 3.63 -2.53 6.19
N LEU A 52 3.67 -1.44 5.43
CA LEU A 52 4.55 -0.31 5.67
C LEU A 52 3.72 0.97 5.77
N TRP A 53 3.72 1.57 6.95
CA TRP A 53 3.19 2.90 7.17
C TRP A 53 4.30 3.94 7.00
N LEU A 54 4.16 4.82 6.01
CA LEU A 54 5.05 5.94 5.73
C LEU A 54 4.25 7.25 5.80
N PRO A 55 4.07 7.85 6.99
CA PRO A 55 3.21 9.01 7.15
C PRO A 55 3.71 10.21 6.35
N VAL A 56 2.92 10.64 5.36
CA VAL A 56 3.14 11.83 4.55
C VAL A 56 1.93 12.76 4.77
N PRO A 57 2.14 14.03 5.14
CA PRO A 57 1.03 14.99 5.23
C PRO A 57 0.28 15.11 3.91
N ASP A 58 -1.03 15.24 3.96
CA ASP A 58 -1.85 15.44 2.76
C ASP A 58 -1.32 16.62 1.92
N MET A 59 -1.38 16.49 0.61
CA MET A 59 -0.87 17.46 -0.37
C MET A 59 0.65 17.73 -0.29
N HIS A 60 1.42 16.85 0.36
CA HIS A 60 2.88 16.94 0.42
C HIS A 60 3.56 15.73 -0.22
N ALA A 61 4.81 15.93 -0.67
CA ALA A 61 5.66 14.83 -1.10
C ALA A 61 6.32 14.15 0.12
N PRO A 62 6.58 12.82 0.06
CA PRO A 62 7.40 12.16 1.05
C PRO A 62 8.81 12.77 1.11
N THR A 63 9.46 12.69 2.28
CA THR A 63 10.88 13.02 2.38
C THR A 63 11.73 12.08 1.50
N PRO A 64 12.96 12.46 1.10
CA PRO A 64 13.82 11.58 0.31
C PRO A 64 14.08 10.21 0.95
N GLN A 65 14.14 10.16 2.28
CA GLN A 65 14.29 8.92 3.03
C GLN A 65 13.02 8.05 2.95
N GLN A 66 11.84 8.63 3.19
CA GLN A 66 10.57 7.91 3.06
C GLN A 66 10.35 7.42 1.63
N PHE A 67 10.67 8.24 0.63
CA PHE A 67 10.61 7.86 -0.78
C PHE A 67 11.50 6.64 -1.06
N SER A 68 12.76 6.68 -0.59
CA SER A 68 13.71 5.58 -0.75
C SER A 68 13.25 4.29 -0.04
N MET A 69 12.65 4.43 1.14
CA MET A 69 12.06 3.30 1.88
C MET A 69 10.87 2.70 1.13
N GLY A 70 9.96 3.54 0.64
CA GLY A 70 8.78 3.08 -0.11
C GLY A 70 9.16 2.37 -1.40
N VAL A 71 10.11 2.91 -2.17
CA VAL A 71 10.66 2.25 -3.36
C VAL A 71 11.30 0.90 -3.01
N SER A 72 12.07 0.84 -1.92
CA SER A 72 12.71 -0.40 -1.48
C SER A 72 11.69 -1.47 -1.07
N PHE A 73 10.62 -1.06 -0.40
CA PHE A 73 9.52 -1.93 0.01
C PHE A 73 8.76 -2.49 -1.20
N ILE A 74 8.38 -1.62 -2.16
CA ILE A 74 7.75 -2.02 -3.41
C ILE A 74 8.64 -2.98 -4.19
N LYS A 75 9.94 -2.67 -4.31
CA LYS A 75 10.91 -3.53 -5.00
C LYS A 75 11.00 -4.92 -4.36
N THR A 76 11.00 -4.99 -3.02
CA THR A 76 11.04 -6.25 -2.29
C THR A 76 9.78 -7.09 -2.54
N ALA A 77 8.60 -6.47 -2.56
CA ALA A 77 7.36 -7.15 -2.91
C ALA A 77 7.41 -7.74 -4.33
N VAL A 78 7.78 -6.92 -5.32
CA VAL A 78 7.86 -7.32 -6.73
C VAL A 78 8.90 -8.43 -6.95
N GLN A 79 10.08 -8.33 -6.34
CA GLN A 79 11.13 -9.34 -6.46
C GLN A 79 10.78 -10.67 -5.79
N SER A 80 9.91 -10.65 -4.78
CA SER A 80 9.39 -11.86 -4.14
C SER A 80 8.16 -12.45 -4.84
N GLY A 81 7.78 -11.91 -6.00
CA GLY A 81 6.60 -12.35 -6.75
C GLY A 81 5.28 -12.00 -6.06
N ARG A 82 5.30 -11.01 -5.17
CA ARG A 82 4.15 -10.57 -4.37
C ARG A 82 3.55 -9.32 -4.97
N LYS A 83 2.25 -9.17 -4.78
CA LYS A 83 1.49 -8.00 -5.24
C LYS A 83 1.33 -7.00 -4.10
N ILE A 84 1.48 -5.72 -4.42
CA ILE A 84 1.44 -4.61 -3.49
C ILE A 84 0.35 -3.61 -3.87
N TYR A 85 -0.32 -3.09 -2.85
CA TYR A 85 -1.21 -1.94 -2.92
C TYR A 85 -0.53 -0.72 -2.29
N VAL A 86 -0.64 0.42 -2.97
CA VAL A 86 -0.10 1.71 -2.52
C VAL A 86 -1.26 2.68 -2.43
N HIS A 87 -1.41 3.34 -1.29
CA HIS A 87 -2.48 4.31 -1.07
C HIS A 87 -2.08 5.45 -0.16
N CYS A 88 -2.94 6.46 -0.12
CA CYS A 88 -2.89 7.65 0.70
C CYS A 88 -4.32 7.94 1.18
#